data_AF-A0A3T1CZN4-F1
#
_entry.id   AF-A0A3T1CZN4-F1
#
_cell.length_a   1.000
_cell.length_b   1.000
_cell.length_c   1.000
_cell.angle_alpha   90.00
_cell.angle_beta   90.00
_cell.angle_gamma   90.00
#
_symmetry.space_group_name_H-M   'P 1'
#
loop_
_entity.id
_entity.type
_entity.pdbx_description
1 polymer ?
#
loop_
_entity_poly.entity_id
_entity_poly.type
_entity_poly.pdbx_seq_one_letter_code
_entity_poly.pdbx_strand_id
1 'polypeptide(L)'
;MMKNKKIALSGLIVATAASLFSAPPSHAAEVINSVQFKWGQPSYTNSTGKHLLAVAPYELHGHSMVPLRALTESLGTSINWNKASQTATLSGKSFGQIKLSVNTNIAINAKGEKIKLPEQVKVVKGSLFVPARSIAALIGAKANWTSSTRTITITKIADVNAIKLSYQFDKNNEGWKGGFSDLPVDYNQDIYELKHARELLPVGDANKTNYGLKLQGHNRSDDLFMFLSRNVGGFVPNATYQVKLNFAIYTDVADGMMGIGGSPGNSVIVKAGILNKEPLSVETAGAGEKYYRMNIDKGNQTTGGTDVKVLGNIAKPDSEKQGYQRKDFEYNATVKTNAKGELFLLVGVDSGYEGLTTLYFDDINVTATQK
;
A
#
# COMPACT_ATOMS: atom_id res chain seq x y z
N MET A 1 91.07 -1.46 2.93
CA MET A 1 90.30 -1.75 1.71
C MET A 1 88.84 -1.37 1.98
N MET A 2 88.29 -0.50 1.12
CA MET A 2 86.87 -0.29 0.80
C MET A 2 85.83 0.24 1.81
N LYS A 3 85.10 1.24 1.30
CA LYS A 3 83.90 1.95 1.74
C LYS A 3 82.59 1.17 1.46
N ASN A 4 81.53 1.55 2.19
CA ASN A 4 80.11 1.71 1.81
C ASN A 4 79.29 0.57 1.17
N LYS A 5 78.08 0.32 1.71
CA LYS A 5 76.74 0.46 1.07
C LYS A 5 75.62 -0.15 1.97
N LYS A 6 74.59 0.63 2.34
CA LYS A 6 73.18 0.71 1.83
C LYS A 6 72.24 -0.42 2.31
N ILE A 7 71.26 -0.12 3.19
CA ILE A 7 69.81 0.15 2.95
C ILE A 7 68.97 -1.10 2.64
N ALA A 8 67.96 -1.38 3.48
CA ALA A 8 66.55 -1.49 3.08
C ALA A 8 65.63 -1.62 4.32
N LEU A 9 64.73 -0.65 4.47
CA LEU A 9 63.64 -0.63 5.43
C LEU A 9 62.39 -1.17 4.70
N SER A 10 61.74 -2.20 5.23
CA SER A 10 60.47 -2.73 4.70
C SER A 10 59.39 -2.52 5.76
N GLY A 11 58.52 -1.54 5.51
CA GLY A 11 57.38 -1.24 6.38
C GLY A 11 56.31 -2.33 6.30
N LEU A 12 55.87 -2.79 7.46
CA LEU A 12 54.71 -3.65 7.61
C LEU A 12 53.51 -2.76 7.98
N ILE A 13 52.63 -2.49 7.02
CA ILE A 13 51.36 -1.80 7.27
C ILE A 13 50.36 -2.83 7.79
N VAL A 14 49.96 -2.68 9.05
CA VAL A 14 48.84 -3.40 9.66
C VAL A 14 47.54 -2.80 9.12
N ALA A 15 46.79 -3.59 8.34
CA ALA A 15 45.44 -3.23 7.93
C ALA A 15 44.44 -3.73 9.00
N THR A 16 44.03 -2.86 9.92
CA THR A 16 42.86 -3.10 10.77
C THR A 16 41.59 -3.02 9.93
N ALA A 17 40.91 -4.16 9.73
CA ALA A 17 39.59 -4.21 9.14
C ALA A 17 38.56 -3.64 10.13
N ALA A 18 38.13 -2.40 9.92
CA ALA A 18 36.99 -1.83 10.62
C ALA A 18 35.69 -2.42 10.02
N SER A 19 35.01 -3.29 10.76
CA SER A 19 33.67 -3.73 10.43
C SER A 19 32.70 -2.54 10.52
N LEU A 20 32.30 -1.99 9.38
CA LEU A 20 31.21 -1.03 9.28
C LEU A 20 29.89 -1.76 9.55
N PHE A 21 29.45 -1.78 10.81
CA PHE A 21 28.04 -2.01 11.11
C PHE A 21 27.28 -0.77 10.64
N SER A 22 26.57 -0.88 9.52
CA SER A 22 25.53 0.08 9.17
C SER A 22 24.41 -0.08 10.20
N ALA A 23 24.32 0.87 11.13
CA ALA A 23 23.10 1.01 11.92
C ALA A 23 21.93 1.22 10.93
N PRO A 24 20.82 0.49 11.07
CA PRO A 24 19.64 0.78 10.27
C PRO A 24 19.26 2.25 10.49
N PRO A 25 18.77 2.96 9.45
CA PRO A 25 18.37 4.34 9.60
C PRO A 25 17.37 4.42 10.77
N SER A 26 17.74 5.21 11.78
CA SER A 26 16.86 5.61 12.87
C SER A 26 15.63 6.23 12.23
N HIS A 27 14.53 5.47 12.19
CA HIS A 27 13.24 6.02 11.82
C HIS A 27 12.93 7.06 12.88
N ALA A 28 12.91 8.33 12.50
CA ALA A 28 12.35 9.38 13.35
C ALA A 28 10.95 8.90 13.75
N ALA A 29 10.72 8.78 15.06
CA ALA A 29 9.43 8.35 15.59
C ALA A 29 8.35 9.24 14.96
N GLU A 30 7.44 8.64 14.19
CA GLU A 30 6.29 9.36 13.68
C GLU A 30 5.58 10.03 14.85
N VAL A 31 5.30 11.33 14.73
CA VAL A 31 4.60 12.08 15.78
C VAL A 31 3.17 11.52 15.84
N ILE A 32 2.94 10.59 16.76
CA ILE A 32 1.61 10.08 17.05
C ILE A 32 0.84 11.21 17.74
N ASN A 33 -0.04 11.89 16.98
CA ASN A 33 -0.98 12.86 17.53
C ASN A 33 -1.96 12.13 18.46
N SER A 34 -1.66 12.12 19.75
CA SER A 34 -2.49 11.53 20.79
C SER A 34 -2.77 12.56 21.88
N VAL A 35 -3.89 12.37 22.58
CA VAL A 35 -4.31 13.19 23.71
C VAL A 35 -4.86 12.31 24.82
N GLN A 36 -4.51 12.63 26.07
CA GLN A 36 -4.92 11.91 27.26
C GLN A 36 -5.68 12.84 28.21
N PHE A 37 -6.87 12.39 28.61
CA PHE A 37 -7.72 13.08 29.59
C PHE A 37 -7.96 12.16 30.78
N LYS A 38 -7.62 12.62 31.98
CA LYS A 38 -7.91 11.89 33.22
C LYS A 38 -9.12 12.51 33.92
N TRP A 39 -10.07 11.69 34.34
CA TRP A 39 -11.25 12.18 35.04
C TRP A 39 -10.89 12.89 36.35
N GLY A 40 -11.56 14.01 36.59
CA GLY A 40 -11.37 14.85 37.78
C GLY A 40 -10.06 15.65 37.78
N GLN A 41 -9.22 15.54 36.75
CA GLN A 41 -7.98 16.30 36.63
C GLN A 41 -8.15 17.49 35.69
N PRO A 42 -7.93 18.74 36.13
CA PRO A 42 -8.06 19.94 35.28
C PRO A 42 -6.84 20.12 34.37
N SER A 43 -6.40 19.04 33.72
CA SER A 43 -5.29 19.04 32.78
C SER A 43 -5.42 17.89 31.78
N TYR A 44 -4.75 18.03 30.64
CA TYR A 44 -4.58 16.96 29.65
C TYR A 44 -3.13 16.88 29.20
N THR A 45 -2.77 15.79 28.53
CA THR A 45 -1.42 15.61 27.96
C THR A 45 -1.54 15.25 26.48
N ASN A 46 -0.74 15.89 25.63
CA ASN A 46 -0.61 15.56 24.21
C ASN A 46 0.89 15.55 23.81
N SER A 47 1.18 15.55 22.50
CA SER A 47 2.55 15.54 21.97
C SER A 47 3.39 16.77 22.34
N THR A 48 2.77 17.88 22.75
CA THR A 48 3.47 19.11 23.17
C THR A 48 3.62 19.22 24.68
N GLY A 49 3.18 18.20 25.44
CA GLY A 49 3.32 18.13 26.89
C GLY A 49 1.98 18.22 27.64
N LYS A 50 2.05 18.66 28.89
CA LYS A 50 0.89 18.79 29.80
C LYS A 50 0.31 20.20 29.73
N HIS A 51 -1.01 20.30 29.64
CA HIS A 51 -1.77 21.54 29.48
C HIS A 51 -2.88 21.65 30.53
N LEU A 52 -3.21 22.86 30.94
CA LEU A 52 -4.28 23.12 31.91
C LEU A 52 -5.66 23.22 31.26
N LEU A 53 -6.70 22.86 32.01
CA LEU A 53 -8.10 22.99 31.63
C LEU A 53 -8.84 23.84 32.68
N ALA A 54 -9.76 24.69 32.22
CA ALA A 54 -10.65 25.44 33.11
C ALA A 54 -11.61 24.52 33.89
N VAL A 55 -11.95 23.38 33.30
CA VAL A 55 -12.83 22.35 33.89
C VAL A 55 -12.24 20.99 33.60
N ALA A 56 -12.18 20.14 34.63
CA ALA A 56 -11.71 18.77 34.48
C ALA A 56 -12.64 17.94 33.57
N PRO A 57 -12.09 16.99 32.77
CA PRO A 57 -12.87 15.92 32.16
C PRO A 57 -13.65 15.16 33.23
N TYR A 58 -14.87 14.76 32.91
CA TYR A 58 -15.77 14.11 33.86
C TYR A 58 -16.53 12.96 33.22
N GLU A 59 -17.24 12.22 34.06
CA GLU A 59 -18.13 11.14 33.66
C GLU A 59 -19.57 11.63 33.71
N LEU A 60 -20.36 11.23 32.72
CA LEU A 60 -21.79 11.46 32.66
C LEU A 60 -22.48 10.22 32.11
N HIS A 61 -23.24 9.52 32.95
CA HIS A 61 -24.00 8.30 32.62
C HIS A 61 -23.19 7.21 31.88
N GLY A 62 -21.95 6.98 32.30
CA GLY A 62 -21.00 6.02 31.75
C GLY A 62 -20.12 6.58 30.63
N HIS A 63 -20.26 7.86 30.27
CA HIS A 63 -19.56 8.47 29.15
C HIS A 63 -18.53 9.50 29.60
N SER A 64 -17.30 9.39 29.07
CA SER A 64 -16.25 10.39 29.28
C SER A 64 -16.60 11.68 28.52
N MET A 65 -16.83 12.76 29.26
CA MET A 65 -17.02 14.11 28.75
C MET A 65 -15.69 14.85 28.76
N VAL A 66 -15.25 15.33 27.60
CA VAL A 66 -13.97 16.03 27.43
C VAL A 66 -14.16 17.40 26.77
N PRO A 67 -13.26 18.37 27.00
CA PRO A 67 -13.28 19.65 26.30
C PRO A 67 -13.02 19.46 24.80
N LEU A 68 -13.98 19.86 23.96
CA LEU A 68 -13.91 19.64 22.51
C LEU A 68 -12.68 20.29 21.88
N ARG A 69 -12.36 21.53 22.27
CA ARG A 69 -11.22 22.28 21.72
C ARG A 69 -9.89 21.57 21.99
N ALA A 70 -9.65 21.17 23.24
CA ALA A 70 -8.44 20.45 23.62
C ALA A 70 -8.30 19.13 22.86
N LEU A 71 -9.41 18.41 22.68
CA LEU A 71 -9.47 17.19 21.87
C LEU A 71 -9.09 17.47 20.42
N THR A 72 -9.75 18.42 19.75
CA THR A 72 -9.57 18.65 18.32
C THR A 72 -8.22 19.27 17.99
N GLU A 73 -7.75 20.23 18.78
CA GLU A 73 -6.45 20.88 18.56
C GLU A 73 -5.30 19.89 18.76
N SER A 74 -5.36 19.02 19.78
CA SER A 74 -4.33 17.98 20.00
C SER A 74 -4.26 16.95 18.86
N LEU A 75 -5.33 16.81 18.08
CA LEU A 75 -5.40 15.92 16.93
C LEU A 75 -5.22 16.67 15.61
N GLY A 76 -4.90 17.97 15.64
CA GLY A 76 -4.73 18.79 14.43
C GLY A 76 -6.01 18.89 13.59
N THR A 77 -7.16 18.95 14.24
CA THR A 77 -8.48 19.17 13.63
C THR A 77 -8.87 20.64 13.82
N SER A 78 -9.20 21.31 12.72
CA SER A 78 -9.69 22.69 12.76
C SER A 78 -11.08 22.76 13.38
N ILE A 79 -11.30 23.77 14.23
CA ILE A 79 -12.58 24.04 14.88
C ILE A 79 -12.96 25.51 14.67
N ASN A 80 -14.19 25.75 14.19
CA ASN A 80 -14.79 27.06 14.09
C ASN A 80 -16.04 27.14 14.97
N TRP A 81 -16.23 28.27 15.67
CA TRP A 81 -17.39 28.48 16.54
C TRP A 81 -18.30 29.57 15.96
N ASN A 82 -19.58 29.25 15.76
CA ASN A 82 -20.60 30.24 15.44
C ASN A 82 -21.36 30.61 16.72
N LYS A 83 -21.20 31.86 17.16
CA LYS A 83 -21.84 32.37 18.39
C LYS A 83 -23.36 32.51 18.25
N ALA A 84 -23.85 32.96 17.09
CA ALA A 84 -25.27 33.21 16.86
C ALA A 84 -26.07 31.90 16.87
N SER A 85 -25.56 30.85 16.22
CA SER A 85 -26.20 29.53 16.17
C SER A 85 -25.72 28.55 17.24
N GLN A 86 -24.87 28.99 18.17
CA GLN A 86 -24.25 28.15 19.20
C GLN A 86 -23.74 26.80 18.68
N THR A 87 -23.02 26.84 17.55
CA THR A 87 -22.60 25.64 16.82
C THR A 87 -21.09 25.62 16.62
N ALA A 88 -20.46 24.50 16.98
CA ALA A 88 -19.09 24.19 16.63
C ALA A 88 -19.05 23.42 15.32
N THR A 89 -18.21 23.86 14.37
CA THR A 89 -17.94 23.18 13.11
C THR A 89 -16.51 22.67 13.12
N LEU A 90 -16.34 21.35 13.04
CA LEU A 90 -15.06 20.69 12.88
C LEU A 90 -14.80 20.47 11.39
N SER A 91 -13.55 20.65 10.96
CA SER A 91 -13.14 20.43 9.57
C SER A 91 -11.89 19.56 9.50
N GLY A 92 -11.92 18.52 8.66
CA GLY A 92 -10.78 17.65 8.40
C GLY A 92 -10.86 17.02 7.01
N LYS A 93 -9.70 16.75 6.39
CA LYS A 93 -9.63 16.18 5.04
C LYS A 93 -10.31 14.81 4.92
N SER A 94 -10.22 13.98 5.96
CA SER A 94 -10.72 12.60 5.97
C SER A 94 -12.22 12.47 6.24
N PHE A 95 -12.82 13.41 6.99
CA PHE A 95 -14.24 13.33 7.40
C PHE A 95 -15.09 14.52 6.94
N GLY A 96 -14.50 15.50 6.23
CA GLY A 96 -15.19 16.71 5.79
C GLY A 96 -15.56 17.61 6.97
N GLN A 97 -16.83 18.01 7.05
CA GLN A 97 -17.36 18.85 8.12
C GLN A 97 -18.22 18.07 9.12
N ILE A 98 -18.09 18.38 10.40
CA ILE A 98 -18.99 17.92 11.46
C ILE A 98 -19.52 19.12 12.23
N LYS A 99 -20.85 19.24 12.35
CA LYS A 99 -21.50 20.29 13.14
C LYS A 99 -22.02 19.73 14.45
N LEU A 100 -21.75 20.45 15.55
CA LEU A 100 -22.15 20.13 16.91
C LEU A 100 -22.84 21.35 17.52
N SER A 101 -24.13 21.25 17.83
CA SER A 101 -24.90 22.34 18.43
C SER A 101 -25.08 22.13 19.94
N VAL A 102 -24.95 23.20 20.71
CA VAL A 102 -25.12 23.19 22.17
C VAL A 102 -26.49 22.63 22.57
N ASN A 103 -26.53 21.87 23.67
CA ASN A 103 -27.72 21.25 24.26
C ASN A 103 -28.43 20.25 23.34
N THR A 104 -27.74 19.76 22.31
CA THR A 104 -28.24 18.68 21.47
C THR A 104 -27.37 17.44 21.63
N ASN A 105 -27.96 16.26 21.40
CA ASN A 105 -27.25 14.98 21.28
C ASN A 105 -27.15 14.54 19.82
N ILE A 106 -27.03 15.50 18.89
CA ILE A 106 -26.94 15.21 17.45
C ILE A 106 -25.68 15.88 16.89
N ALA A 107 -24.87 15.09 16.20
CA ALA A 107 -23.86 15.58 15.29
C ALA A 107 -24.39 15.52 13.85
N ILE A 108 -24.01 16.46 13.00
CA ILE A 108 -24.34 16.44 11.57
C ILE A 108 -23.05 16.34 10.77
N ASN A 109 -22.90 15.31 9.94
CA ASN A 109 -21.70 15.12 9.12
C ASN A 109 -21.76 15.90 7.79
N ALA A 110 -20.72 15.76 6.96
CA ALA A 110 -20.59 16.48 5.69
C ALA A 110 -21.71 16.16 4.67
N LYS A 111 -22.35 15.00 4.80
CA LYS A 111 -23.47 14.56 3.96
C LYS A 111 -24.83 15.04 4.46
N GLY A 112 -24.87 15.72 5.61
CA GLY A 112 -26.12 16.14 6.26
C GLY A 112 -26.77 15.04 7.12
N GLU A 113 -26.12 13.90 7.32
CA GLU A 113 -26.65 12.80 8.13
C GLU A 113 -26.62 13.17 9.61
N LYS A 114 -27.71 12.90 10.32
CA LYS A 114 -27.85 13.13 11.77
C LYS A 114 -27.36 11.91 12.55
N ILE A 115 -26.33 12.09 13.35
CA ILE A 115 -25.69 11.04 14.14
C ILE A 115 -26.00 11.27 15.61
N LYS A 116 -26.70 10.31 16.23
CA LYS A 116 -27.07 10.37 17.65
C LYS A 116 -25.84 10.18 18.53
N LEU A 117 -25.63 11.12 19.43
CA LEU A 117 -24.63 11.08 20.49
C LEU A 117 -25.24 10.47 21.76
N PRO A 118 -24.44 9.74 22.56
CA PRO A 118 -24.93 9.19 23.82
C PRO A 118 -25.22 10.27 24.86
N GLU A 119 -24.49 11.39 24.81
CA GLU A 119 -24.71 12.55 25.69
C GLU A 119 -24.81 13.83 24.88
N GLN A 120 -25.49 14.83 25.47
CA GLN A 120 -25.60 16.15 24.86
C GLN A 120 -24.25 16.88 24.86
N VAL A 121 -24.06 17.71 23.84
CA VAL A 121 -23.00 18.72 23.81
C VAL A 121 -23.32 19.80 24.85
N LYS A 122 -22.49 19.97 25.88
CA LYS A 122 -22.75 20.88 27.01
C LYS A 122 -21.74 22.00 27.09
N VAL A 123 -22.16 23.18 27.53
CA VAL A 123 -21.24 24.25 27.93
C VAL A 123 -21.02 24.18 29.43
N VAL A 124 -19.78 24.03 29.86
CA VAL A 124 -19.38 24.00 31.28
C VAL A 124 -18.29 25.04 31.51
N LYS A 125 -18.60 26.07 32.31
CA LYS A 125 -17.74 27.25 32.57
C LYS A 125 -17.08 27.80 31.29
N GLY A 126 -17.88 28.01 30.23
CA GLY A 126 -17.43 28.57 28.95
C GLY A 126 -16.74 27.59 28.00
N SER A 127 -16.52 26.33 28.39
CA SER A 127 -15.93 25.29 27.53
C SER A 127 -16.99 24.33 27.01
N LEU A 128 -16.89 23.95 25.73
CA LEU A 128 -17.78 22.94 25.14
C LEU A 128 -17.29 21.53 25.49
N PHE A 129 -18.14 20.73 26.09
CA PHE A 129 -17.92 19.35 26.49
C PHE A 129 -18.71 18.39 25.62
N VAL A 130 -18.06 17.31 25.21
CA VAL A 130 -18.59 16.34 24.26
C VAL A 130 -18.30 14.90 24.70
N PRO A 131 -19.12 13.91 24.28
CA PRO A 131 -18.80 12.51 24.48
C PRO A 131 -17.56 12.12 23.67
N ALA A 132 -16.47 11.89 24.37
CA ALA A 132 -15.13 11.75 23.79
C ALA A 132 -15.05 10.68 22.70
N ARG A 133 -15.59 9.49 22.95
CA ARG A 133 -15.55 8.35 22.03
C ARG A 133 -16.34 8.61 20.75
N SER A 134 -17.52 9.24 20.86
CA SER A 134 -18.35 9.57 19.70
C SER A 134 -17.66 10.60 18.81
N ILE A 135 -17.09 11.65 19.40
CA ILE A 135 -16.36 12.64 18.61
C ILE A 135 -15.09 12.05 18.01
N ALA A 136 -14.34 11.23 18.76
CA ALA A 136 -13.18 10.52 18.25
C ALA A 136 -13.54 9.68 17.01
N ALA A 137 -14.61 8.87 17.08
CA ALA A 137 -15.05 8.07 15.95
C ALA A 137 -15.42 8.93 14.72
N LEU A 138 -16.15 10.03 14.93
CA LEU A 138 -16.56 10.93 13.86
C LEU A 138 -15.37 11.59 13.13
N ILE A 139 -14.30 11.91 13.87
CA ILE A 139 -13.10 12.54 13.29
C ILE A 139 -12.03 11.52 12.83
N GLY A 140 -12.34 10.22 12.82
CA GLY A 140 -11.40 9.17 12.41
C GLY A 140 -10.30 8.90 13.43
N ALA A 141 -10.57 9.08 14.73
CA ALA A 141 -9.65 8.80 15.83
C ALA A 141 -10.12 7.59 16.66
N LYS A 142 -9.17 6.91 17.32
CA LYS A 142 -9.46 5.79 18.23
C LYS A 142 -9.40 6.24 19.69
N ALA A 143 -10.42 5.87 20.48
CA ALA A 143 -10.46 6.13 21.92
C ALA A 143 -10.28 4.84 22.72
N ASN A 144 -9.31 4.82 23.63
CA ASN A 144 -9.05 3.72 24.57
C ASN A 144 -9.26 4.21 26.01
N TRP A 145 -9.95 3.41 26.83
CA TRP A 145 -10.20 3.70 28.23
C TRP A 145 -9.32 2.82 29.13
N THR A 146 -8.62 3.45 30.07
CA THR A 146 -7.82 2.78 31.10
C THR A 146 -8.51 2.97 32.44
N SER A 147 -9.20 1.93 32.90
CA SER A 147 -10.01 1.97 34.12
C SER A 147 -9.19 2.24 35.39
N SER A 148 -8.01 1.63 35.50
CA SER A 148 -7.12 1.77 36.66
C SER A 148 -6.68 3.21 36.93
N THR A 149 -6.51 4.00 35.86
CA THR A 149 -6.08 5.39 35.95
C THR A 149 -7.20 6.39 35.69
N ARG A 150 -8.40 5.91 35.33
CA ARG A 150 -9.55 6.70 34.88
C ARG A 150 -9.17 7.66 33.75
N THR A 151 -8.42 7.15 32.79
CA THR A 151 -7.87 7.93 31.67
C THR A 151 -8.47 7.48 30.36
N ILE A 152 -8.93 8.44 29.55
CA ILE A 152 -9.24 8.21 28.13
C ILE A 152 -8.10 8.73 27.27
N THR A 153 -7.54 7.85 26.44
CA THR A 153 -6.51 8.17 25.45
C THR A 153 -7.15 8.16 24.07
N ILE A 154 -7.03 9.27 23.35
CA ILE A 154 -7.55 9.41 22.00
C ILE A 154 -6.36 9.60 21.08
N THR A 155 -6.25 8.74 20.09
CA THR A 155 -5.15 8.74 19.13
C THR A 155 -5.72 9.05 17.76
N LYS A 156 -5.20 10.09 17.10
CA LYS A 156 -5.50 10.35 15.70
C LYS A 156 -5.01 9.14 14.95
N ILE A 157 -5.93 8.42 14.33
CA ILE A 157 -5.54 7.56 13.23
C ILE A 157 -5.31 8.59 12.13
N ALA A 158 -4.07 9.05 11.94
CA ALA A 158 -3.77 9.80 10.73
C ALA A 158 -4.17 8.92 9.52
N ASP A 159 -4.07 9.43 8.30
CA ASP A 159 -4.06 8.56 7.12
C ASP A 159 -2.90 7.50 7.16
N VAL A 160 -2.20 7.32 8.29
CA VAL A 160 -1.26 6.25 8.67
C VAL A 160 -1.82 4.82 8.61
N ASN A 161 -3.13 4.61 8.54
CA ASN A 161 -3.65 3.26 8.26
C ASN A 161 -3.71 2.94 6.76
N ALA A 162 -3.47 3.93 5.89
CA ALA A 162 -3.40 3.75 4.44
C ALA A 162 -1.94 3.68 3.99
N ILE A 163 -1.40 2.47 3.83
CA ILE A 163 -0.09 2.28 3.19
C ILE A 163 -0.25 2.63 1.71
N LYS A 164 0.54 3.60 1.23
CA LYS A 164 0.57 4.03 -0.17
C LYS A 164 1.94 3.77 -0.76
N LEU A 165 1.98 2.98 -1.83
CA LEU A 165 3.20 2.63 -2.55
C LEU A 165 3.00 3.00 -4.02
N SER A 166 4.02 3.55 -4.66
CA SER A 166 4.00 3.91 -6.08
C SER A 166 5.33 3.48 -6.70
N TYR A 167 5.25 2.86 -7.86
CA TYR A 167 6.39 2.35 -8.62
C TYR A 167 6.28 2.84 -10.06
N GLN A 168 7.30 3.59 -10.49
CA GLN A 168 7.38 4.25 -11.81
C GLN A 168 8.63 3.79 -12.57
N PHE A 169 9.51 3.01 -11.92
CA PHE A 169 10.71 2.44 -12.53
C PHE A 169 11.71 3.43 -13.15
N ASP A 170 11.59 4.73 -12.93
CA ASP A 170 12.48 5.75 -13.55
C ASP A 170 13.95 5.66 -13.11
N LYS A 171 14.24 5.00 -11.98
CA LYS A 171 15.61 4.88 -11.43
C LYS A 171 16.19 3.47 -11.51
N ASN A 172 15.39 2.46 -11.19
CA ASN A 172 15.77 1.05 -11.16
C ASN A 172 14.49 0.19 -11.14
N ASN A 173 14.62 -1.12 -10.88
CA ASN A 173 13.49 -2.05 -10.88
C ASN A 173 12.59 -1.90 -9.63
N GLU A 174 12.96 -1.03 -8.69
CA GLU A 174 12.26 -0.74 -7.44
C GLU A 174 11.91 -2.01 -6.67
N GLY A 175 12.81 -3.01 -6.73
CA GLY A 175 12.73 -4.33 -6.11
C GLY A 175 11.58 -5.22 -6.59
N TRP A 176 11.03 -4.98 -7.78
CA TRP A 176 10.21 -5.94 -8.50
C TRP A 176 11.10 -6.99 -9.19
N LYS A 177 10.63 -8.24 -9.18
CA LYS A 177 11.27 -9.39 -9.82
C LYS A 177 10.38 -9.89 -10.95
N GLY A 178 10.96 -10.26 -12.09
CA GLY A 178 10.26 -10.97 -13.16
C GLY A 178 10.45 -12.48 -13.05
N GLY A 179 9.44 -13.25 -13.45
CA GLY A 179 9.44 -14.70 -13.44
C GLY A 179 8.56 -15.30 -14.53
N PHE A 180 8.78 -16.57 -14.79
CA PHE A 180 8.11 -17.36 -15.82
C PHE A 180 7.67 -18.71 -15.22
N SER A 181 6.49 -19.20 -15.59
CA SER A 181 5.93 -20.49 -15.15
C SER A 181 5.11 -21.13 -16.25
N ASP A 182 4.65 -22.36 -15.98
CA ASP A 182 3.92 -23.23 -16.91
C ASP A 182 4.71 -23.55 -18.18
N LEU A 183 5.96 -23.95 -17.96
CA LEU A 183 6.89 -24.38 -18.99
C LEU A 183 7.73 -25.57 -18.48
N PRO A 184 8.26 -26.43 -19.37
CA PRO A 184 9.18 -27.50 -19.00
C PRO A 184 10.42 -26.95 -18.28
N VAL A 185 11.01 -27.73 -17.38
CA VAL A 185 12.24 -27.32 -16.66
C VAL A 185 13.45 -27.28 -17.60
N ASP A 186 13.49 -28.17 -18.58
CA ASP A 186 14.52 -28.33 -19.60
C ASP A 186 14.15 -27.64 -20.92
N TYR A 187 13.32 -26.59 -20.85
CA TYR A 187 12.91 -25.83 -22.02
C TYR A 187 14.10 -25.28 -22.82
N ASN A 188 13.96 -25.25 -24.15
CA ASN A 188 14.94 -24.62 -25.01
C ASN A 188 14.81 -23.09 -24.92
N GLN A 189 15.83 -22.43 -24.39
CA GLN A 189 15.84 -20.99 -24.15
C GLN A 189 15.71 -20.17 -25.44
N ASP A 190 16.26 -20.67 -26.55
CA ASP A 190 16.28 -19.94 -27.83
C ASP A 190 14.89 -19.81 -28.44
N ILE A 191 14.00 -20.79 -28.22
CA ILE A 191 12.66 -20.80 -28.81
C ILE A 191 11.58 -20.24 -27.88
N TYR A 192 11.87 -20.12 -26.58
CA TYR A 192 11.00 -19.49 -25.59
C TYR A 192 11.27 -18.00 -25.44
N GLU A 193 12.48 -17.52 -25.76
CA GLU A 193 12.80 -16.07 -25.84
C GLU A 193 12.40 -15.28 -24.57
N LEU A 194 12.52 -15.91 -23.39
CA LEU A 194 12.08 -15.33 -22.11
C LEU A 194 12.99 -14.17 -21.72
N LYS A 195 12.40 -13.00 -21.49
CA LYS A 195 13.14 -11.81 -21.07
C LYS A 195 12.37 -10.98 -20.05
N HIS A 196 13.04 -10.67 -18.95
CA HIS A 196 12.66 -9.62 -18.01
C HIS A 196 13.75 -8.56 -18.02
N ALA A 197 13.37 -7.30 -18.25
CA ALA A 197 14.30 -6.18 -18.25
C ALA A 197 13.61 -4.89 -17.86
N ARG A 198 14.38 -3.92 -17.37
CA ARG A 198 13.94 -2.53 -17.27
C ARG A 198 14.37 -1.80 -18.53
N GLU A 199 13.42 -1.31 -19.30
CA GLU A 199 13.64 -0.69 -20.62
C GLU A 199 12.78 0.58 -20.73
N LEU A 200 13.14 1.47 -21.66
CA LEU A 200 12.31 2.63 -21.97
C LEU A 200 10.95 2.16 -22.48
N LEU A 201 9.88 2.80 -22.02
CA LEU A 201 8.55 2.53 -22.54
C LEU A 201 8.52 2.88 -24.05
N PRO A 202 7.99 1.99 -24.91
CA PRO A 202 7.96 2.19 -26.36
C PRO A 202 6.85 3.16 -26.79
N VAL A 203 6.75 4.31 -26.14
CA VAL A 203 5.71 5.32 -26.39
C VAL A 203 6.30 6.60 -26.98
N GLY A 204 5.93 6.86 -28.23
CA GLY A 204 6.42 8.01 -29.00
C GLY A 204 7.90 7.91 -29.34
N ASP A 205 8.28 8.52 -30.46
CA ASP A 205 9.62 8.37 -31.04
C ASP A 205 10.75 9.06 -30.23
N ALA A 206 10.39 9.77 -29.15
CA ALA A 206 11.31 10.63 -28.38
C ALA A 206 11.38 10.29 -26.88
N ASN A 207 10.79 9.19 -26.39
CA ASN A 207 10.89 8.85 -24.97
C ASN A 207 12.35 8.56 -24.57
N LYS A 208 12.86 9.29 -23.58
CA LYS A 208 14.23 9.14 -23.04
C LYS A 208 14.27 8.93 -21.53
N THR A 209 13.14 9.06 -20.83
CA THR A 209 13.09 9.20 -19.38
C THR A 209 12.15 8.23 -18.69
N ASN A 210 11.11 7.74 -19.38
CA ASN A 210 10.08 6.94 -18.75
C ASN A 210 10.36 5.46 -19.01
N TYR A 211 10.59 4.71 -17.93
CA TYR A 211 10.94 3.30 -18.00
C TYR A 211 9.78 2.43 -17.55
N GLY A 212 9.75 1.18 -18.02
CA GLY A 212 8.86 0.15 -17.54
C GLY A 212 9.60 -1.17 -17.36
N LEU A 213 8.93 -2.12 -16.74
CA LEU A 213 9.40 -3.49 -16.66
C LEU A 213 8.85 -4.30 -17.83
N LYS A 214 9.75 -4.68 -18.73
CA LYS A 214 9.47 -5.56 -19.86
C LYS A 214 9.30 -7.00 -19.36
N LEU A 215 8.24 -7.65 -19.81
CA LEU A 215 8.13 -9.10 -19.86
C LEU A 215 7.96 -9.52 -21.32
N GLN A 216 8.77 -10.48 -21.75
CA GLN A 216 8.68 -11.09 -23.07
C GLN A 216 8.81 -12.59 -22.94
N GLY A 217 8.05 -13.31 -23.77
CA GLY A 217 8.15 -14.75 -23.90
C GLY A 217 7.37 -15.25 -25.10
N HIS A 218 7.95 -16.25 -25.75
CA HIS A 218 7.35 -17.03 -26.82
C HIS A 218 6.74 -18.28 -26.21
N ASN A 219 5.41 -18.35 -26.19
CA ASN A 219 4.72 -19.46 -25.58
C ASN A 219 4.87 -20.73 -26.44
N ARG A 220 5.54 -21.76 -25.91
CA ARG A 220 5.68 -23.08 -26.54
C ARG A 220 5.10 -24.21 -25.68
N SER A 221 4.32 -23.84 -24.67
CA SER A 221 3.73 -24.77 -23.69
C SER A 221 2.20 -24.68 -23.63
N ASP A 222 1.60 -23.90 -24.54
CA ASP A 222 0.17 -23.58 -24.61
C ASP A 222 -0.40 -22.82 -23.38
N ASP A 223 0.44 -22.49 -22.40
CA ASP A 223 0.00 -21.93 -21.11
C ASP A 223 1.07 -21.07 -20.41
N LEU A 224 2.01 -20.46 -21.15
CA LEU A 224 3.10 -19.69 -20.54
C LEU A 224 2.59 -18.54 -19.65
N PHE A 225 2.96 -18.58 -18.37
CA PHE A 225 2.68 -17.52 -17.42
C PHE A 225 3.90 -16.63 -17.21
N MET A 226 3.77 -15.34 -17.49
CA MET A 226 4.82 -14.33 -17.28
C MET A 226 4.37 -13.36 -16.19
N PHE A 227 5.18 -13.12 -15.17
CA PHE A 227 4.76 -12.30 -14.04
C PHE A 227 5.86 -11.42 -13.45
N LEU A 228 5.43 -10.32 -12.86
CA LEU A 228 6.20 -9.48 -11.96
C LEU A 228 5.69 -9.68 -10.54
N SER A 229 6.61 -9.73 -9.58
CA SER A 229 6.27 -9.84 -8.16
C SER A 229 7.12 -8.95 -7.27
N ARG A 230 6.56 -8.54 -6.14
CA ARG A 230 7.25 -7.72 -5.14
C ARG A 230 6.76 -7.99 -3.73
N ASN A 231 7.69 -8.24 -2.80
CA ASN A 231 7.43 -8.19 -1.36
C ASN A 231 7.28 -6.72 -0.93
N VAL A 232 6.21 -6.41 -0.20
CA VAL A 232 5.97 -5.12 0.44
C VAL A 232 5.74 -5.33 1.95
N GLY A 233 6.53 -4.66 2.76
CA GLY A 233 6.43 -4.67 4.22
C GLY A 233 5.81 -3.38 4.78
N GLY A 234 5.83 -3.25 6.10
CA GLY A 234 5.28 -2.08 6.81
C GLY A 234 3.83 -2.23 7.27
N PHE A 235 3.24 -3.42 7.11
CA PHE A 235 1.89 -3.71 7.58
C PHE A 235 1.91 -4.23 9.02
N VAL A 236 0.78 -4.11 9.73
CA VAL A 236 0.59 -4.80 11.01
C VAL A 236 0.55 -6.31 10.76
N PRO A 237 1.34 -7.13 11.47
CA PRO A 237 1.33 -8.58 11.32
C PRO A 237 -0.04 -9.21 11.57
N ASN A 238 -0.42 -10.19 10.76
CA ASN A 238 -1.69 -10.93 10.86
C ASN A 238 -2.96 -10.05 10.83
N ALA A 239 -2.87 -8.81 10.36
CA ALA A 239 -4.01 -7.90 10.27
C ALA A 239 -4.66 -7.95 8.89
N THR A 240 -5.95 -7.62 8.84
CA THR A 240 -6.71 -7.59 7.59
C THR A 240 -6.70 -6.19 6.99
N TYR A 241 -6.46 -6.10 5.69
CA TYR A 241 -6.44 -4.86 4.92
C TYR A 241 -7.40 -4.93 3.74
N GLN A 242 -8.05 -3.82 3.42
CA GLN A 242 -8.58 -3.56 2.09
C GLN A 242 -7.44 -2.98 1.24
N VAL A 243 -7.06 -3.68 0.17
CA VAL A 243 -5.97 -3.27 -0.71
C VAL A 243 -6.51 -2.99 -2.10
N LYS A 244 -6.13 -1.86 -2.66
CA LYS A 244 -6.35 -1.44 -4.04
C LYS A 244 -5.00 -1.40 -4.75
N LEU A 245 -4.87 -2.16 -5.83
CA LEU A 245 -3.72 -2.23 -6.74
C LEU A 245 -4.15 -1.67 -8.09
N ASN A 246 -3.41 -0.69 -8.61
CA ASN A 246 -3.57 -0.19 -9.98
C ASN A 246 -2.23 -0.35 -10.70
N PHE A 247 -2.27 -0.61 -11.99
CA PHE A 247 -1.07 -0.67 -12.83
C PHE A 247 -1.44 -0.44 -14.28
N ALA A 248 -0.46 -0.03 -15.07
CA ALA A 248 -0.57 0.06 -16.52
C ALA A 248 0.24 -1.05 -17.18
N ILE A 249 -0.26 -1.53 -18.33
CA ILE A 249 0.55 -2.23 -19.32
C ILE A 249 0.61 -1.41 -20.59
N TYR A 250 1.66 -1.63 -21.38
CA TYR A 250 1.79 -1.11 -22.73
C TYR A 250 1.87 -2.27 -23.71
N THR A 251 1.04 -2.19 -24.75
CA THR A 251 0.87 -3.21 -25.79
C THR A 251 0.54 -2.56 -27.13
N ASP A 252 1.01 -3.13 -28.23
CA ASP A 252 0.71 -2.73 -29.61
C ASP A 252 -0.24 -3.70 -30.33
N VAL A 253 -0.71 -4.75 -29.63
CA VAL A 253 -1.55 -5.81 -30.16
C VAL A 253 -2.99 -5.32 -30.33
N ALA A 254 -3.52 -5.40 -31.54
CA ALA A 254 -4.90 -5.02 -31.84
C ALA A 254 -5.91 -6.07 -31.34
N ASP A 255 -7.13 -5.63 -31.07
CA ASP A 255 -8.25 -6.51 -30.73
C ASP A 255 -8.68 -7.35 -31.94
N GLY A 256 -9.15 -8.57 -31.71
CA GLY A 256 -9.72 -9.44 -32.75
C GLY A 256 -8.72 -10.04 -33.75
N MET A 257 -7.41 -9.93 -33.48
CA MET A 257 -6.39 -10.55 -34.33
C MET A 257 -6.48 -12.07 -34.29
N MET A 258 -6.40 -12.71 -35.46
CA MET A 258 -6.22 -14.16 -35.56
C MET A 258 -4.77 -14.51 -35.25
N GLY A 259 -4.54 -15.51 -34.40
CA GLY A 259 -3.22 -15.99 -34.03
C GLY A 259 -3.08 -17.51 -34.12
N ILE A 260 -2.03 -18.03 -33.47
CA ILE A 260 -1.70 -19.46 -33.37
C ILE A 260 -1.94 -19.89 -31.92
N GLY A 261 -2.67 -20.99 -31.71
CA GLY A 261 -3.09 -21.42 -30.36
C GLY A 261 -4.07 -20.46 -29.66
N GLY A 262 -4.45 -19.35 -30.29
CA GLY A 262 -5.26 -18.31 -29.68
C GLY A 262 -5.00 -16.95 -30.35
N SER A 263 -5.75 -15.94 -29.95
CA SER A 263 -5.53 -14.56 -30.40
C SER A 263 -4.36 -13.94 -29.64
N PRO A 264 -3.42 -13.22 -30.30
CA PRO A 264 -2.32 -12.52 -29.61
C PRO A 264 -2.82 -11.48 -28.61
N GLY A 265 -4.01 -10.90 -28.80
CA GLY A 265 -4.61 -9.95 -27.86
C GLY A 265 -5.51 -10.63 -26.83
N ASN A 266 -6.59 -11.27 -27.30
CA ASN A 266 -7.67 -11.80 -26.47
C ASN A 266 -7.33 -13.09 -25.70
N SER A 267 -6.34 -13.88 -26.15
CA SER A 267 -5.92 -15.13 -25.47
C SER A 267 -4.72 -14.93 -24.53
N VAL A 268 -4.26 -13.69 -24.35
CA VAL A 268 -3.24 -13.34 -23.36
C VAL A 268 -3.93 -12.57 -22.23
N ILE A 269 -4.08 -13.25 -21.09
CA ILE A 269 -5.00 -12.84 -20.02
C ILE A 269 -4.23 -12.12 -18.92
N VAL A 270 -4.59 -10.88 -18.66
CA VAL A 270 -4.02 -10.07 -17.56
C VAL A 270 -4.55 -10.58 -16.24
N LYS A 271 -3.63 -10.87 -15.32
CA LYS A 271 -3.90 -11.41 -14.00
C LYS A 271 -3.19 -10.62 -12.89
N ALA A 272 -3.82 -10.52 -11.73
CA ALA A 272 -3.21 -9.92 -10.54
C ALA A 272 -3.58 -10.65 -9.25
N GLY A 273 -2.66 -10.62 -8.28
CA GLY A 273 -2.81 -11.22 -6.96
C GLY A 273 -2.20 -10.34 -5.87
N ILE A 274 -2.81 -10.36 -4.69
CA ILE A 274 -2.29 -9.72 -3.47
C ILE A 274 -2.24 -10.80 -2.40
N LEU A 275 -1.04 -11.29 -2.12
CA LEU A 275 -0.80 -12.57 -1.45
C LEU A 275 -0.15 -12.36 -0.10
N ASN A 276 -0.33 -13.31 0.82
CA ASN A 276 0.37 -13.35 2.10
C ASN A 276 1.57 -14.32 2.11
N LYS A 277 1.85 -14.95 0.97
CA LYS A 277 3.01 -15.83 0.74
C LYS A 277 3.70 -15.43 -0.56
N GLU A 278 5.01 -15.67 -0.65
CA GLU A 278 5.77 -15.34 -1.85
C GLU A 278 5.31 -16.22 -3.02
N PRO A 279 4.87 -15.63 -4.15
CA PRO A 279 4.58 -16.37 -5.36
C PRO A 279 5.89 -16.80 -6.02
N LEU A 280 6.06 -18.11 -6.18
CA LEU A 280 7.26 -18.72 -6.74
C LEU A 280 6.87 -19.68 -7.86
N SER A 281 7.68 -19.67 -8.92
CA SER A 281 7.70 -20.72 -9.91
C SER A 281 8.56 -21.85 -9.37
N VAL A 282 7.97 -23.03 -9.16
CA VAL A 282 8.61 -24.19 -8.53
C VAL A 282 8.54 -25.39 -9.45
N GLU A 283 9.59 -26.22 -9.42
CA GLU A 283 9.60 -27.49 -10.13
C GLU A 283 8.55 -28.45 -9.56
N THR A 284 7.76 -29.04 -10.45
CA THR A 284 6.75 -30.05 -10.15
C THR A 284 6.92 -31.23 -11.12
N ALA A 285 6.73 -32.44 -10.63
CA ALA A 285 6.76 -33.64 -11.46
C ALA A 285 5.35 -33.96 -11.98
N GLY A 286 5.21 -34.23 -13.28
CA GLY A 286 3.95 -34.67 -13.89
C GLY A 286 4.18 -35.52 -15.13
N ALA A 287 3.44 -36.63 -15.27
CA ALA A 287 3.39 -37.51 -16.45
C ALA A 287 4.75 -37.89 -17.11
N GLY A 288 5.84 -37.94 -16.34
CA GLY A 288 7.18 -38.29 -16.83
C GLY A 288 8.09 -37.10 -17.16
N GLU A 289 7.59 -35.87 -17.04
CA GLU A 289 8.32 -34.63 -17.29
C GLU A 289 8.27 -33.68 -16.08
N LYS A 290 9.22 -32.75 -16.02
CA LYS A 290 9.31 -31.75 -14.95
C LYS A 290 8.88 -30.40 -15.50
N TYR A 291 7.97 -29.73 -14.81
CA TYR A 291 7.46 -28.42 -15.18
C TYR A 291 7.69 -27.42 -14.06
N TYR A 292 8.03 -26.19 -14.44
CA TYR A 292 7.88 -25.04 -13.57
C TYR A 292 6.40 -24.69 -13.47
N ARG A 293 5.84 -24.71 -12.26
CA ARG A 293 4.44 -24.35 -11.95
C ARG A 293 4.41 -23.38 -10.78
N MET A 294 3.39 -22.54 -10.71
CA MET A 294 3.25 -21.60 -9.60
C MET A 294 2.90 -22.33 -8.29
N ASN A 295 3.47 -21.89 -7.17
CA ASN A 295 3.13 -22.35 -5.82
C ASN A 295 1.82 -21.73 -5.25
N ILE A 296 1.04 -21.08 -6.11
CA ILE A 296 -0.21 -20.37 -5.82
C ILE A 296 -1.27 -20.82 -6.83
N ASP A 297 -2.54 -20.70 -6.47
CA ASP A 297 -3.63 -20.94 -7.41
C ASP A 297 -3.92 -19.70 -8.26
N LYS A 298 -3.35 -19.68 -9.47
CA LYS A 298 -3.62 -18.63 -10.46
C LYS A 298 -4.78 -18.95 -11.41
N GLY A 299 -5.39 -20.12 -11.29
CA GLY A 299 -6.29 -20.67 -12.30
C GLY A 299 -5.58 -20.96 -13.62
N ASN A 300 -6.31 -20.97 -14.73
CA ASN A 300 -5.77 -21.26 -16.05
C ASN A 300 -6.42 -20.33 -17.07
N GLN A 301 -5.60 -19.58 -17.80
CA GLN A 301 -6.01 -18.65 -18.87
C GLN A 301 -7.17 -17.75 -18.43
N THR A 302 -8.36 -17.88 -19.05
CA THR A 302 -9.55 -17.07 -18.77
C THR A 302 -10.22 -17.38 -17.43
N THR A 303 -9.83 -18.47 -16.78
CA THR A 303 -10.33 -18.85 -15.46
C THR A 303 -9.35 -18.37 -14.38
N GLY A 304 -9.84 -17.56 -13.45
CA GLY A 304 -9.07 -17.11 -12.28
C GLY A 304 -9.04 -18.14 -11.17
N GLY A 305 -7.91 -18.23 -10.45
CA GLY A 305 -7.77 -19.07 -9.26
C GLY A 305 -8.19 -18.38 -7.97
N THR A 306 -8.01 -19.03 -6.82
CA THR A 306 -8.28 -18.42 -5.51
C THR A 306 -7.32 -17.28 -5.21
N ASP A 307 -6.05 -17.41 -5.60
CA ASP A 307 -4.96 -16.50 -5.22
C ASP A 307 -4.77 -15.37 -6.25
N VAL A 308 -4.99 -15.65 -7.54
CA VAL A 308 -4.82 -14.68 -8.63
C VAL A 308 -6.09 -14.57 -9.47
N LYS A 309 -6.51 -13.33 -9.74
CA LYS A 309 -7.74 -13.02 -10.46
C LYS A 309 -7.48 -12.50 -11.87
N VAL A 310 -8.39 -12.81 -12.77
CA VAL A 310 -8.43 -12.29 -14.15
C VAL A 310 -8.95 -10.86 -14.12
N LEU A 311 -8.24 -9.97 -14.81
CA LEU A 311 -8.59 -8.55 -14.95
C LEU A 311 -8.99 -8.16 -16.38
N GLY A 312 -8.66 -8.99 -17.37
CA GLY A 312 -8.96 -8.73 -18.78
C GLY A 312 -7.92 -9.36 -19.69
N ASN A 313 -7.75 -8.79 -20.89
CA ASN A 313 -6.77 -9.22 -21.88
C ASN A 313 -5.84 -8.07 -22.29
N ILE A 314 -4.81 -8.36 -23.09
CA ILE A 314 -3.83 -7.35 -23.49
C ILE A 314 -4.21 -6.55 -24.74
N ALA A 315 -5.33 -6.82 -25.42
CA ALA A 315 -5.67 -6.06 -26.63
C ALA A 315 -5.69 -4.55 -26.36
N LYS A 316 -5.02 -3.76 -27.19
CA LYS A 316 -4.90 -2.31 -27.01
C LYS A 316 -6.25 -1.61 -27.13
N PRO A 317 -6.46 -0.45 -26.47
CA PRO A 317 -7.75 0.22 -26.45
C PRO A 317 -8.27 0.67 -27.83
N ASP A 318 -7.39 1.14 -28.71
CA ASP A 318 -7.73 1.55 -30.09
C ASP A 318 -6.96 0.70 -31.10
N SER A 319 -7.63 -0.28 -31.71
CA SER A 319 -7.03 -1.20 -32.67
C SER A 319 -6.43 -0.51 -33.90
N GLU A 320 -6.99 0.63 -34.32
CA GLU A 320 -6.60 1.34 -35.54
C GLU A 320 -5.32 2.18 -35.35
N LYS A 321 -5.02 2.56 -34.11
CA LYS A 321 -3.85 3.38 -33.80
C LYS A 321 -2.58 2.53 -33.73
N GLN A 322 -1.60 2.89 -34.57
CA GLN A 322 -0.29 2.25 -34.61
C GLN A 322 0.51 2.47 -33.32
N GLY A 323 1.40 1.51 -33.04
CA GLY A 323 2.32 1.55 -31.91
C GLY A 323 1.70 1.13 -30.58
N TYR A 324 2.52 1.18 -29.53
CA TYR A 324 2.14 0.79 -28.19
C TYR A 324 1.18 1.79 -27.57
N GLN A 325 0.18 1.27 -26.86
CA GLN A 325 -0.78 2.05 -26.09
C GLN A 325 -0.82 1.59 -24.64
N ARG A 326 -1.02 2.56 -23.76
CA ARG A 326 -1.25 2.33 -22.34
C ARG A 326 -2.64 1.73 -22.13
N LYS A 327 -2.73 0.69 -21.31
CA LYS A 327 -3.98 0.09 -20.83
C LYS A 327 -3.91 -0.09 -19.32
N ASP A 328 -4.81 0.56 -18.60
CA ASP A 328 -4.84 0.57 -17.15
C ASP A 328 -5.70 -0.56 -16.58
N PHE A 329 -5.25 -1.12 -15.46
CA PHE A 329 -5.92 -2.19 -14.73
C PHE A 329 -6.03 -1.84 -13.25
N GLU A 330 -7.12 -2.31 -12.64
CA GLU A 330 -7.38 -2.14 -11.22
C GLU A 330 -7.78 -3.49 -10.61
N TYR A 331 -7.24 -3.80 -9.43
CA TYR A 331 -7.61 -4.95 -8.64
C TYR A 331 -7.79 -4.57 -7.17
N ASN A 332 -8.91 -4.97 -6.58
CA ASN A 332 -9.24 -4.73 -5.18
C ASN A 332 -9.40 -6.06 -4.44
N ALA A 333 -8.75 -6.20 -3.29
CA ALA A 333 -8.83 -7.40 -2.46
C ALA A 333 -8.92 -7.06 -0.97
N THR A 334 -9.56 -7.95 -0.21
CA THR A 334 -9.38 -8.01 1.24
C THR A 334 -8.38 -9.11 1.55
N VAL A 335 -7.26 -8.79 2.20
CA VAL A 335 -6.17 -9.73 2.46
C VAL A 335 -5.71 -9.64 3.90
N LYS A 336 -5.30 -10.78 4.46
CA LYS A 336 -4.65 -10.84 5.78
C LYS A 336 -3.13 -10.92 5.59
N THR A 337 -2.40 -9.99 6.19
CA THR A 337 -0.92 -9.97 6.13
C THR A 337 -0.32 -11.19 6.83
N ASN A 338 0.92 -11.52 6.47
CA ASN A 338 1.61 -12.64 7.10
C ASN A 338 2.09 -12.29 8.53
N ALA A 339 2.73 -13.25 9.21
CA ALA A 339 3.25 -13.08 10.56
C ALA A 339 4.39 -12.03 10.68
N LYS A 340 4.97 -11.59 9.56
CA LYS A 340 5.99 -10.55 9.49
C LYS A 340 5.42 -9.18 9.12
N GLY A 341 4.11 -9.07 8.84
CA GLY A 341 3.51 -7.83 8.37
C GLY A 341 3.86 -7.53 6.91
N GLU A 342 3.95 -8.56 6.08
CA GLU A 342 4.25 -8.45 4.65
C GLU A 342 3.08 -8.93 3.79
N LEU A 343 3.04 -8.39 2.57
CA LEU A 343 2.25 -8.87 1.44
C LEU A 343 3.14 -9.02 0.21
N PHE A 344 2.73 -9.86 -0.73
CA PHE A 344 3.37 -10.04 -2.03
C PHE A 344 2.40 -9.62 -3.12
N LEU A 345 2.82 -8.63 -3.90
CA LEU A 345 2.07 -8.17 -5.07
C LEU A 345 2.49 -9.03 -6.25
N LEU A 346 1.52 -9.42 -7.08
CA LEU A 346 1.76 -10.10 -8.33
C LEU A 346 0.91 -9.45 -9.43
N VAL A 347 1.53 -9.12 -10.55
CA VAL A 347 0.86 -8.74 -11.80
C VAL A 347 1.50 -9.53 -12.93
N GLY A 348 0.74 -9.96 -13.91
CA GLY A 348 1.28 -10.78 -14.99
C GLY A 348 0.25 -11.12 -16.05
N VAL A 349 0.66 -11.99 -16.97
CA VAL A 349 -0.20 -12.50 -18.02
C VAL A 349 -0.11 -14.02 -18.14
N ASP A 350 -1.26 -14.62 -18.42
CA ASP A 350 -1.44 -16.05 -18.68
C ASP A 350 -1.75 -16.22 -20.18
N SER A 351 -0.79 -16.75 -20.94
CA SER A 351 -0.88 -16.79 -22.40
C SER A 351 -1.37 -18.14 -22.88
N GLY A 352 -2.54 -18.16 -23.52
CA GLY A 352 -2.92 -19.25 -24.42
C GLY A 352 -2.44 -19.05 -25.86
N TYR A 353 -2.02 -17.82 -26.22
CA TYR A 353 -1.44 -17.55 -27.54
C TYR A 353 -0.04 -18.19 -27.62
N GLU A 354 0.20 -19.01 -28.63
CA GLU A 354 1.45 -19.80 -28.85
C GLU A 354 2.56 -19.00 -29.58
N GLY A 355 2.50 -17.66 -29.53
CA GLY A 355 3.49 -16.80 -30.18
C GLY A 355 4.29 -15.94 -29.20
N LEU A 356 5.13 -15.07 -29.76
CA LEU A 356 5.90 -14.09 -28.99
C LEU A 356 4.98 -12.99 -28.46
N THR A 357 4.96 -12.83 -27.15
CA THR A 357 4.30 -11.73 -26.46
C THR A 357 5.35 -10.82 -25.85
N THR A 358 5.23 -9.50 -26.05
CA THR A 358 6.05 -8.49 -25.38
C THR A 358 5.14 -7.44 -24.74
N LEU A 359 5.37 -7.17 -23.46
CA LEU A 359 4.61 -6.19 -22.67
C LEU A 359 5.54 -5.37 -21.81
N TYR A 360 5.13 -4.14 -21.50
CA TYR A 360 5.80 -3.29 -20.52
C TYR A 360 4.82 -2.93 -19.41
N PHE A 361 5.23 -3.09 -18.16
CA PHE A 361 4.45 -2.75 -16.97
C PHE A 361 5.00 -1.49 -16.33
N ASP A 362 4.11 -0.60 -15.91
CA ASP A 362 4.47 0.68 -15.29
C ASP A 362 3.35 1.18 -14.35
N ASP A 363 3.62 2.26 -13.62
CA ASP A 363 2.68 3.02 -12.80
C ASP A 363 1.93 2.12 -11.81
N ILE A 364 2.68 1.24 -11.14
CA ILE A 364 2.11 0.30 -10.17
C ILE A 364 1.89 1.01 -8.85
N ASN A 365 0.62 1.19 -8.47
CA ASN A 365 0.20 1.92 -7.29
C ASN A 365 -0.61 1.03 -6.35
N VAL A 366 -0.26 1.07 -5.06
CA VAL A 366 -0.96 0.35 -4.00
C VAL A 366 -1.51 1.35 -2.99
N THR A 367 -2.76 1.18 -2.60
CA THR A 367 -3.33 1.79 -1.40
C THR A 367 -3.93 0.70 -0.53
N ALA A 368 -3.48 0.58 0.72
CA ALA A 368 -3.93 -0.45 1.63
C ALA A 368 -4.40 0.13 2.96
N THR A 369 -5.68 -0.04 3.27
CA THR A 369 -6.30 0.46 4.50
C THR A 369 -6.61 -0.70 5.44
N GLN A 370 -6.08 -0.64 6.68
CA GLN A 370 -6.39 -1.65 7.70
C GLN A 370 -7.89 -1.65 8.03
N LYS A 371 -8.50 -2.84 8.07
CA LYS A 371 -9.92 -3.04 8.45
C LYS A 371 -10.12 -3.14 9.96
#